data_AF-A0A1Z8JHD7-F1
#
_entry.id   AF-A0A1Z8JHD7-F1
#
_cell.length_a   1.000
_cell.length_b   1.000
_cell.length_c   1.000
_cell.angle_alpha   90.00
_cell.angle_beta   90.00
_cell.angle_gamma   90.00
#
_symmetry.space_group_name_H-M   'P 1'
#
loop_
_entity.id
_entity.type
_entity.pdbx_description
1 polymer ?
#
loop_
_entity_poly.entity_id
_entity_poly.type
_entity_poly.pdbx_seq_one_letter_code
_entity_poly.pdbx_strand_id
1 'polypeptide(L)'
;MSTGVVKRKVQFNEETLTEQVLELNPKTYDIYMRMNHSAEYDFCFQVNDQTTFKDLFKIFKLPMVFSPSIFYSKDPTGFSVSTHPGYLSRTGTVVFDTYAHKQKYLTRISNLNDKISQHCLPGQLIVPTFERRYFLHFSVISFFLAWLFVDLPEHIAPIKGLSPTYRLTDVICYLIKEFLDKPDIAQHFHDGIYAPVDVIEQWIYFSFHLIKCTMLYFFVWSGLFNPYSFRKPALAVTKDELIEIGWTGVKKGGKADVQDGYRSSLIQEYGTIIGIFNAGKLEYVKECFIDLQRGEGYDYKSPIDPNVEVPFKLTKELLMKERKFLATELAKMPYENAYKELKRYRKNGPLVPCVQLKEMVERKFAKIDESIRQKAYNNPVLKKNQ
;
A
#
# COMPACT_ATOMS: atom_id res chain seq x y z
N MET A 1 20.00 -16.41 -29.67
CA MET A 1 20.25 -14.96 -29.58
C MET A 1 19.65 -14.45 -28.28
N SER A 2 20.49 -13.95 -27.38
CA SER A 2 20.13 -13.52 -26.02
C SER A 2 19.36 -12.20 -26.07
N THR A 3 18.05 -12.23 -25.78
CA THR A 3 17.26 -11.01 -25.57
C THR A 3 17.40 -10.59 -24.12
N GLY A 4 18.44 -9.80 -23.85
CA GLY A 4 18.65 -9.17 -22.56
C GLY A 4 17.48 -8.26 -22.19
N VAL A 5 16.79 -8.59 -21.10
CA VAL A 5 15.78 -7.74 -20.47
C VAL A 5 16.49 -6.54 -19.86
N VAL A 6 16.54 -5.43 -20.60
CA VAL A 6 17.01 -4.15 -20.06
C VAL A 6 15.93 -3.63 -19.10
N LYS A 7 16.05 -3.97 -17.82
CA LYS A 7 15.35 -3.27 -16.73
C LYS A 7 15.88 -1.85 -16.65
N ARG A 8 15.32 -0.90 -17.43
CA ARG A 8 15.53 0.53 -17.16
C ARG A 8 14.78 0.87 -15.88
N LYS A 9 15.51 0.91 -14.76
CA LYS A 9 15.13 1.72 -13.60
C LYS A 9 14.84 3.12 -14.14
N VAL A 10 13.65 3.64 -13.91
CA VAL A 10 13.39 5.07 -14.05
C VAL A 10 14.32 5.75 -13.05
N GLN A 11 15.43 6.29 -13.53
CA GLN A 11 16.37 7.04 -12.73
C GLN A 11 15.76 8.44 -12.62
N PHE A 12 14.96 8.64 -11.56
CA PHE A 12 14.46 9.95 -11.19
C PHE A 12 15.65 10.85 -10.91
N ASN A 13 15.76 11.97 -11.64
CA ASN A 13 16.80 12.95 -11.38
C ASN A 13 16.32 13.91 -10.28
N GLU A 14 16.70 13.64 -9.03
CA GLU A 14 16.31 14.43 -7.85
C GLU A 14 16.81 15.88 -7.89
N GLU A 15 17.84 16.17 -8.68
CA GLU A 15 18.54 17.46 -8.70
C GLU A 15 17.71 18.64 -9.21
N THR A 16 16.64 18.39 -9.97
CA THR A 16 15.81 19.46 -10.56
C THR A 16 14.58 19.83 -9.72
N LEU A 17 14.29 19.12 -8.62
CA LEU A 17 13.14 19.40 -7.73
C LEU A 17 13.43 20.48 -6.67
N THR A 18 14.57 21.16 -6.78
CA THR A 18 15.36 21.74 -5.68
C THR A 18 15.17 23.22 -5.39
N GLU A 19 14.24 23.95 -6.02
CA GLU A 19 14.14 25.40 -5.73
C GLU A 19 12.81 25.89 -5.18
N GLN A 20 11.67 25.20 -5.38
CA GLN A 20 10.37 25.76 -4.98
C GLN A 20 9.46 24.83 -4.14
N VAL A 21 9.86 23.58 -3.87
CA VAL A 21 9.01 22.62 -3.12
C VAL A 21 9.15 22.74 -1.60
N LEU A 22 10.05 23.61 -1.12
CA LEU A 22 10.35 23.77 0.31
C LEU A 22 9.57 24.91 0.98
N GLU A 23 8.63 25.54 0.29
CA GLU A 23 7.68 26.42 0.96
C GLU A 23 6.55 25.57 1.58
N LEU A 24 6.68 25.29 2.88
CA LEU A 24 5.53 24.97 3.73
C LEU A 24 4.66 26.23 3.86
N ASN A 25 4.02 26.63 2.77
CA ASN A 25 3.11 27.76 2.75
C ASN A 25 2.02 27.50 3.80
N PRO A 26 1.70 28.47 4.68
CA PRO A 26 0.70 28.29 5.73
C PRO A 26 -0.69 27.90 5.22
N LYS A 27 -0.98 28.14 3.93
CA LYS A 27 -2.25 27.77 3.25
C LYS A 27 -2.26 26.36 2.66
N THR A 28 -1.17 25.60 2.83
CA THR A 28 -1.03 24.24 2.33
C THR A 28 -0.91 23.25 3.47
N TYR A 29 -1.38 22.04 3.23
CA TYR A 29 -1.20 20.90 4.13
C TYR A 29 -1.08 19.60 3.34
N ASP A 30 -0.56 18.58 3.99
CA ASP A 30 -0.31 17.30 3.34
C ASP A 30 -1.51 16.38 3.56
N ILE A 31 -1.83 15.54 2.59
CA ILE A 31 -2.77 14.42 2.67
C ILE A 31 -2.08 13.16 2.18
N TYR A 32 -2.63 11.99 2.53
CA TYR A 32 -2.14 10.72 2.02
C TYR A 32 -3.22 10.03 1.20
N MET A 33 -2.83 9.35 0.13
CA MET A 33 -3.76 8.61 -0.71
C MET A 33 -3.31 7.17 -0.86
N ARG A 34 -4.20 6.24 -0.50
CA ARG A 34 -3.95 4.79 -0.63
C ARG A 34 -4.25 4.30 -2.03
N MET A 35 -3.23 4.09 -2.83
CA MET A 35 -3.37 3.49 -4.16
C MET A 35 -3.41 1.95 -4.04
N ASN A 36 -4.01 1.27 -5.03
CA ASN A 36 -4.08 -0.21 -5.08
C ASN A 36 -4.64 -0.90 -3.83
N HIS A 37 -5.40 -0.20 -2.98
CA HIS A 37 -5.87 -0.70 -1.68
C HIS A 37 -4.75 -1.25 -0.76
N SER A 38 -3.51 -0.79 -0.91
CA SER A 38 -2.37 -1.30 -0.15
C SER A 38 -1.66 -0.18 0.60
N ALA A 39 -1.35 -0.44 1.87
CA ALA A 39 -0.54 0.47 2.70
C ALA A 39 0.86 0.71 2.11
N GLU A 40 1.33 -0.20 1.26
CA GLU A 40 2.58 -0.03 0.53
C GLU A 40 2.52 1.04 -0.56
N TYR A 41 1.35 1.63 -0.82
CA TYR A 41 1.18 2.67 -1.84
C TYR A 41 0.40 3.86 -1.27
N ASP A 42 0.66 4.20 0.00
CA ASP A 42 0.18 5.43 0.64
C ASP A 42 1.06 6.62 0.24
N PHE A 43 0.71 7.30 -0.85
CA PHE A 43 1.49 8.44 -1.36
C PHE A 43 1.06 9.76 -0.71
N CYS A 44 2.05 10.63 -0.45
CA CYS A 44 1.83 11.94 0.13
C CYS A 44 1.65 13.01 -0.96
N PHE A 45 0.59 13.79 -0.83
CA PHE A 45 0.28 14.93 -1.69
C PHE A 45 0.12 16.20 -0.87
N GLN A 46 0.61 17.31 -1.39
CA GLN A 46 0.41 18.64 -0.81
C GLN A 46 -0.80 19.30 -1.48
N VAL A 47 -1.77 19.71 -0.67
CA VAL A 47 -2.98 20.39 -1.12
C VAL A 47 -3.10 21.75 -0.45
N ASN A 48 -3.95 22.62 -0.99
CA ASN A 48 -4.27 23.91 -0.40
C ASN A 48 -5.74 23.97 0.06
N ASP A 49 -6.10 25.03 0.78
CA ASP A 49 -7.46 25.21 1.31
C ASP A 49 -8.56 25.34 0.24
N GLN A 50 -8.20 25.55 -1.04
CA GLN A 50 -9.14 25.62 -2.16
C GLN A 50 -9.24 24.31 -2.95
N THR A 51 -8.36 23.35 -2.69
CA THR A 51 -8.33 22.08 -3.42
C THR A 51 -9.58 21.26 -3.12
N THR A 52 -10.24 20.79 -4.18
CA THR A 52 -11.45 19.98 -4.11
C THR A 52 -11.15 18.50 -4.33
N PHE A 53 -12.08 17.62 -3.99
CA PHE A 53 -11.94 16.20 -4.32
C PHE A 53 -11.91 15.94 -5.83
N LYS A 54 -12.54 16.79 -6.65
CA LYS A 54 -12.50 16.70 -8.11
C LYS A 54 -11.09 16.90 -8.67
N ASP A 55 -10.29 17.76 -8.04
CA ASP A 55 -8.92 18.02 -8.48
C ASP A 55 -8.02 16.78 -8.34
N LEU A 56 -8.32 15.89 -7.40
CA LEU A 56 -7.58 14.65 -7.16
C LEU A 56 -7.64 13.68 -8.34
N PHE A 57 -8.62 13.79 -9.24
CA PHE A 57 -8.65 12.96 -10.45
C PHE A 57 -7.45 13.21 -11.37
N LYS A 58 -6.80 14.38 -11.30
CA LYS A 58 -5.60 14.69 -12.08
C LYS A 58 -4.46 13.70 -11.79
N ILE A 59 -4.38 13.18 -10.55
CA ILE A 59 -3.38 12.18 -10.14
C ILE A 59 -3.49 10.90 -10.99
N PHE A 60 -4.71 10.51 -11.36
CA PHE A 60 -4.96 9.28 -12.14
C PHE A 60 -4.72 9.46 -13.64
N LYS A 61 -4.32 10.66 -14.09
CA LYS A 61 -3.87 10.90 -15.46
C LYS A 61 -2.39 10.61 -15.67
N LEU A 62 -1.65 10.38 -14.59
CA LEU A 62 -0.27 9.89 -14.66
C LEU A 62 -0.24 8.52 -15.39
N PRO A 63 0.86 8.18 -16.11
CA PRO A 63 1.02 6.94 -16.84
C PRO A 63 1.36 5.76 -15.89
N MET A 64 0.60 5.64 -14.80
CA MET A 64 0.71 4.60 -13.79
C MET A 64 -0.64 3.90 -13.61
N VAL A 65 -0.61 2.65 -13.18
CA VAL A 65 -1.82 1.88 -12.88
C VAL A 65 -2.02 1.88 -11.37
N PHE A 66 -3.07 2.60 -10.95
CA PHE A 66 -3.47 2.72 -9.55
C PHE A 66 -4.72 1.89 -9.19
N SER A 67 -5.27 1.16 -10.16
CA SER A 67 -6.40 0.27 -9.92
C SER A 67 -5.94 -0.99 -9.16
N PRO A 68 -6.69 -1.47 -8.16
CA PRO A 68 -6.28 -2.62 -7.35
C PRO A 68 -6.02 -3.88 -8.17
N SER A 69 -6.85 -4.14 -9.18
CA SER A 69 -6.68 -5.25 -10.11
C SER A 69 -7.47 -5.01 -11.40
N ILE A 70 -7.47 -6.01 -12.29
CA ILE A 70 -8.19 -5.98 -13.57
C ILE A 70 -9.70 -5.89 -13.39
N PHE A 71 -10.19 -6.37 -12.23
CA PHE A 71 -11.60 -6.43 -11.88
C PHE A 71 -12.17 -5.08 -11.45
N TYR A 72 -11.37 -4.02 -11.54
CA TYR A 72 -11.78 -2.66 -11.25
C TYR A 72 -11.64 -1.80 -12.50
N SER A 73 -12.40 -0.71 -12.53
CA SER A 73 -12.18 0.39 -13.46
C SER A 73 -10.73 0.91 -13.36
N LYS A 74 -10.20 1.38 -14.48
CA LYS A 74 -8.83 1.93 -14.54
C LYS A 74 -8.72 3.22 -13.73
N ASP A 75 -9.69 4.11 -13.90
CA ASP A 75 -9.80 5.38 -13.19
C ASP A 75 -10.82 5.22 -12.04
N PRO A 76 -10.62 5.89 -10.89
CA PRO A 76 -11.60 5.86 -9.81
C PRO A 76 -12.89 6.60 -10.22
N THR A 77 -13.98 6.30 -9.52
CA THR A 77 -15.29 6.98 -9.68
C THR A 77 -15.56 8.00 -8.57
N GLY A 78 -14.73 8.02 -7.53
CA GLY A 78 -14.83 8.97 -6.43
C GLY A 78 -13.79 8.74 -5.36
N PHE A 79 -13.99 9.33 -4.19
CA PHE A 79 -13.07 9.26 -3.06
C PHE A 79 -13.82 8.99 -1.76
N SER A 80 -13.13 8.35 -0.83
CA SER A 80 -13.58 8.15 0.54
C SER A 80 -12.47 8.59 1.49
N VAL A 81 -12.84 9.06 2.69
CA VAL A 81 -11.89 9.40 3.75
C VAL A 81 -11.86 8.26 4.76
N SER A 82 -10.66 7.80 5.10
CA SER A 82 -10.50 6.77 6.13
C SER A 82 -10.57 7.38 7.52
N THR A 83 -11.40 6.78 8.37
CA THR A 83 -11.48 7.05 9.81
C THR A 83 -10.92 5.89 10.62
N HIS A 84 -10.06 5.06 10.03
CA HIS A 84 -9.39 4.01 10.80
C HIS A 84 -8.46 4.65 11.86
N PRO A 85 -8.54 4.27 13.15
CA PRO A 85 -7.72 4.86 14.21
C PRO A 85 -6.21 4.73 13.98
N GLY A 86 -5.76 3.51 13.62
CA GLY A 86 -4.36 3.24 13.26
C GLY A 86 -3.47 3.00 14.48
N TYR A 87 -2.20 3.35 14.36
CA TYR A 87 -1.19 3.15 15.40
C TYR A 87 -0.50 4.46 15.75
N LEU A 88 -0.41 4.79 17.03
CA LEU A 88 0.34 5.95 17.53
C LEU A 88 1.76 5.53 17.86
N SER A 89 2.75 6.23 17.31
CA SER A 89 4.16 6.10 17.68
C SER A 89 4.54 6.98 18.87
N ARG A 90 5.66 6.66 19.53
CA ARG A 90 6.24 7.44 20.64
C ARG A 90 6.60 8.89 20.30
N THR A 91 6.72 9.23 19.03
CA THR A 91 7.04 10.59 18.59
C THR A 91 5.81 11.37 18.13
N GLY A 92 4.62 10.76 18.12
CA GLY A 92 3.36 11.41 17.74
C GLY A 92 2.87 11.15 16.32
N THR A 93 3.59 10.32 15.54
CA THR A 93 3.13 9.88 14.23
C THR A 93 1.99 8.88 14.35
N VAL A 94 0.90 9.12 13.63
CA VAL A 94 -0.14 8.11 13.37
C VAL A 94 0.19 7.35 12.09
N VAL A 95 0.32 6.03 12.20
CA VAL A 95 0.55 5.10 11.09
C VAL A 95 -0.78 4.45 10.72
N PHE A 96 -1.09 4.43 9.42
CA PHE A 96 -2.32 3.82 8.92
C PHE A 96 -2.22 2.29 8.98
N ASP A 97 -3.31 1.65 9.39
CA ASP A 97 -3.42 0.21 9.35
C ASP A 97 -3.57 -0.31 7.90
N THR A 98 -3.16 -1.55 7.64
CA THR A 98 -3.30 -2.22 6.34
C THR A 98 -4.76 -2.29 5.89
N TYR A 99 -5.69 -2.42 6.83
CA TYR A 99 -7.13 -2.50 6.60
C TYR A 99 -7.87 -1.15 6.68
N ALA A 100 -7.15 -0.02 6.70
CA ALA A 100 -7.75 1.32 6.69
C ALA A 100 -8.59 1.63 5.43
N HIS A 101 -8.50 0.80 4.39
CA HIS A 101 -9.30 0.87 3.16
C HIS A 101 -10.62 0.06 3.22
N LYS A 102 -10.91 -0.63 4.33
CA LYS A 102 -12.14 -1.44 4.44
C LYS A 102 -13.36 -0.54 4.61
N GLN A 103 -14.47 -0.91 3.95
CA GLN A 103 -15.70 -0.11 3.87
C GLN A 103 -16.21 0.42 5.22
N LYS A 104 -16.08 -0.37 6.30
CA LYS A 104 -16.51 0.04 7.66
C LYS A 104 -15.78 1.28 8.21
N TYR A 105 -14.61 1.62 7.69
CA TYR A 105 -13.82 2.77 8.08
C TYR A 105 -13.85 3.89 7.05
N LEU A 106 -14.62 3.75 5.98
CA LEU A 106 -14.66 4.71 4.88
C LEU A 106 -15.89 5.58 4.97
N THR A 107 -15.68 6.89 5.01
CA THR A 107 -16.74 7.88 4.80
C THR A 107 -16.66 8.33 3.34
N ARG A 108 -17.66 7.97 2.55
CA ARG A 108 -17.72 8.32 1.12
C ARG A 108 -17.96 9.82 0.94
N ILE A 109 -17.26 10.44 0.00
CA ILE A 109 -17.51 11.82 -0.40
C ILE A 109 -18.67 11.86 -1.39
N SER A 110 -19.75 12.54 -1.01
CA SER A 110 -20.96 12.67 -1.83
C SER A 110 -20.82 13.72 -2.94
N ASN A 111 -20.17 14.86 -2.65
CA ASN A 111 -19.96 15.95 -3.60
C ASN A 111 -18.47 16.16 -3.87
N LEU A 112 -18.06 15.93 -5.11
CA LEU A 112 -16.65 16.05 -5.51
C LEU A 112 -16.16 17.51 -5.57
N ASN A 113 -17.06 18.49 -5.62
CA ASN A 113 -16.69 19.90 -5.58
C ASN A 113 -16.44 20.41 -4.15
N ASP A 114 -16.69 19.60 -3.13
CA ASP A 114 -16.37 19.95 -1.75
C ASP A 114 -14.86 20.08 -1.57
N LYS A 115 -14.47 20.99 -0.67
CA LYS A 115 -13.06 21.21 -0.35
C LYS A 115 -12.55 20.05 0.50
N ILE A 116 -11.32 19.62 0.24
CA ILE A 116 -10.68 18.57 1.03
C ILE A 116 -10.62 18.99 2.51
N SER A 117 -10.38 20.27 2.79
CA SER A 117 -10.25 20.83 4.14
C SER A 117 -11.53 20.78 4.99
N GLN A 118 -12.68 20.53 4.37
CA GLN A 118 -13.97 20.35 5.05
C GLN A 118 -14.18 18.92 5.56
N HIS A 119 -13.56 17.94 4.91
CA HIS A 119 -13.80 16.51 5.16
C HIS A 119 -12.57 15.74 5.63
N CYS A 120 -11.37 16.30 5.47
CA CYS A 120 -10.11 15.67 5.86
C CYS A 120 -9.30 16.57 6.79
N LEU A 121 -8.75 15.96 7.83
CA LEU A 121 -7.70 16.56 8.63
C LEU A 121 -6.35 16.52 7.88
N PRO A 122 -5.42 17.44 8.18
CA PRO A 122 -4.05 17.36 7.69
C PRO A 122 -3.43 15.99 8.01
N GLY A 123 -2.84 15.35 7.02
CA GLY A 123 -2.20 14.05 7.13
C GLY A 123 -3.16 12.88 7.22
N GLN A 124 -4.47 13.06 6.99
CA GLN A 124 -5.44 11.97 6.95
C GLN A 124 -5.37 11.19 5.63
N LEU A 125 -5.80 9.92 5.69
CA LEU A 125 -5.81 9.01 4.54
C LEU A 125 -7.08 9.15 3.71
N ILE A 126 -6.91 9.38 2.41
CA ILE A 126 -7.95 9.33 1.37
C ILE A 126 -7.80 8.02 0.60
N VAL A 127 -8.92 7.39 0.29
CA VAL A 127 -8.99 6.13 -0.47
C VAL A 127 -9.80 6.37 -1.74
N PRO A 128 -9.18 6.25 -2.93
CA PRO A 128 -9.89 6.30 -4.20
C PRO A 128 -10.88 5.14 -4.29
N THR A 129 -12.09 5.43 -4.74
CA THR A 129 -13.16 4.45 -4.89
C THR A 129 -13.20 4.00 -6.34
N PHE A 130 -12.97 2.71 -6.58
CA PHE A 130 -13.03 2.11 -7.91
C PHE A 130 -14.30 1.29 -8.07
N GLU A 131 -14.96 1.44 -9.22
CA GLU A 131 -16.09 0.58 -9.57
C GLU A 131 -15.60 -0.82 -9.95
N ARG A 132 -16.26 -1.84 -9.37
CA ARG A 132 -16.00 -3.25 -9.71
C ARG A 132 -16.64 -3.60 -11.05
N ARG A 133 -15.85 -4.23 -11.91
CA ARG A 133 -16.28 -4.78 -13.20
C ARG A 133 -16.78 -6.21 -13.01
N TYR A 134 -17.99 -6.35 -12.47
CA TYR A 134 -18.57 -7.67 -12.18
C TYR A 134 -18.64 -8.59 -13.40
N PHE A 135 -19.01 -8.04 -14.57
CA PHE A 135 -19.03 -8.82 -15.81
C PHE A 135 -17.66 -9.47 -16.08
N LEU A 136 -16.57 -8.68 -16.10
CA LEU A 136 -15.22 -9.21 -16.31
C LEU A 136 -14.82 -10.21 -15.22
N HIS A 137 -15.16 -9.94 -13.97
CA HIS A 137 -14.88 -10.84 -12.86
C HIS A 137 -15.51 -12.21 -13.06
N PHE A 138 -16.80 -12.26 -13.35
CA PHE A 138 -17.50 -13.51 -13.62
C PHE A 138 -17.07 -14.13 -14.95
N SER A 139 -16.77 -13.37 -16.00
CA SER A 139 -16.23 -13.92 -17.25
C SER A 139 -14.89 -14.64 -17.04
N VAL A 140 -14.00 -14.09 -16.21
CA VAL A 140 -12.71 -14.74 -15.90
C VAL A 140 -12.93 -16.00 -15.07
N ILE A 141 -13.85 -15.98 -14.09
CA ILE A 141 -14.22 -17.18 -13.33
C ILE A 141 -14.81 -18.24 -14.28
N SER A 142 -15.77 -17.86 -15.13
CA SER A 142 -16.37 -18.75 -16.13
C SER A 142 -15.34 -19.32 -17.10
N PHE A 143 -14.34 -18.53 -17.50
CA PHE A 143 -13.24 -19.02 -18.33
C PHE A 143 -12.42 -20.11 -17.62
N PHE A 144 -12.04 -19.91 -16.36
CA PHE A 144 -11.33 -20.94 -15.59
C PHE A 144 -12.19 -22.17 -15.31
N LEU A 145 -13.49 -21.99 -15.03
CA LEU A 145 -14.42 -23.11 -14.86
C LEU A 145 -14.62 -23.88 -16.16
N ALA A 146 -14.74 -23.20 -17.29
CA ALA A 146 -14.81 -23.84 -18.61
C ALA A 146 -13.51 -24.59 -18.92
N TRP A 147 -12.35 -24.01 -18.59
CA TRP A 147 -11.08 -24.71 -18.75
C TRP A 147 -11.05 -26.00 -17.90
N LEU A 148 -11.38 -25.90 -16.61
CA LEU A 148 -11.45 -27.08 -15.74
C LEU A 148 -12.47 -28.10 -16.22
N PHE A 149 -13.59 -27.66 -16.81
CA PHE A 149 -14.60 -28.56 -17.37
C PHE A 149 -14.06 -29.37 -18.55
N VAL A 150 -13.30 -28.72 -19.45
CA VAL A 150 -12.71 -29.39 -20.61
C VAL A 150 -11.58 -30.35 -20.17
N ASP A 151 -10.92 -30.09 -19.04
CA ASP A 151 -9.87 -30.93 -18.45
C ASP A 151 -10.40 -31.94 -17.40
N LEU A 152 -11.71 -32.20 -17.32
CA LEU A 152 -12.26 -33.20 -16.40
C LEU A 152 -11.69 -34.61 -16.68
N PRO A 153 -11.46 -35.44 -15.64
CA PRO A 153 -11.12 -36.84 -15.80
C PRO A 153 -12.09 -37.57 -16.74
N GLU A 154 -11.59 -38.40 -17.64
CA GLU A 154 -12.38 -38.98 -18.74
C GLU A 154 -13.58 -39.80 -18.26
N HIS A 155 -13.45 -40.46 -17.12
CA HIS A 155 -14.49 -41.32 -16.56
C HIS A 155 -15.71 -40.53 -16.04
N ILE A 156 -15.58 -39.22 -15.79
CA ILE A 156 -16.68 -38.33 -15.41
C ILE A 156 -16.96 -37.24 -16.45
N ALA A 157 -16.09 -37.08 -17.46
CA ALA A 157 -16.28 -36.08 -18.49
C ALA A 157 -17.57 -36.38 -19.27
N PRO A 158 -18.47 -35.39 -19.44
CA PRO A 158 -19.73 -35.60 -20.16
C PRO A 158 -19.52 -35.86 -21.66
N ILE A 159 -18.38 -35.43 -22.20
CA ILE A 159 -17.97 -35.66 -23.59
C ILE A 159 -16.55 -36.22 -23.55
N LYS A 160 -16.40 -37.48 -23.95
CA LYS A 160 -15.09 -38.13 -24.07
C LYS A 160 -14.26 -37.45 -25.17
N GLY A 161 -12.96 -37.30 -24.94
CA GLY A 161 -12.05 -36.66 -25.93
C GLY A 161 -12.23 -35.14 -26.07
N LEU A 162 -12.92 -34.47 -25.14
CA LEU A 162 -13.11 -33.01 -25.19
C LEU A 162 -11.85 -32.23 -24.76
N SER A 163 -10.95 -32.84 -23.98
CA SER A 163 -9.71 -32.20 -23.50
C SER A 163 -8.97 -31.51 -24.65
N PRO A 164 -8.43 -30.28 -24.45
CA PRO A 164 -7.69 -29.59 -25.51
C PRO A 164 -6.47 -30.40 -25.92
N THR A 165 -5.91 -31.21 -25.02
CA THR A 165 -4.78 -32.11 -25.29
C THR A 165 -5.12 -33.13 -26.38
N TYR A 166 -6.29 -33.76 -26.31
CA TYR A 166 -6.74 -34.73 -27.32
C TYR A 166 -7.00 -34.06 -28.66
N ARG A 167 -7.70 -32.93 -28.66
CA ARG A 167 -7.97 -32.17 -29.90
C ARG A 167 -6.70 -31.65 -30.55
N LEU A 168 -5.74 -31.17 -29.75
CA LEU A 168 -4.44 -30.74 -30.25
C LEU A 168 -3.65 -31.94 -30.79
N THR A 169 -3.72 -33.09 -30.13
CA THR A 169 -3.08 -34.33 -30.58
C THR A 169 -3.66 -34.76 -31.93
N ASP A 170 -4.97 -34.74 -32.11
CA ASP A 170 -5.61 -35.07 -33.40
C ASP A 170 -5.13 -34.14 -34.52
N VAL A 171 -5.02 -32.84 -34.24
CA VAL A 171 -4.51 -31.85 -35.21
C VAL A 171 -3.04 -32.12 -35.53
N ILE A 172 -2.20 -32.41 -34.54
CA ILE A 172 -0.79 -32.74 -34.75
C ILE A 172 -0.64 -34.04 -35.54
N CYS A 173 -1.39 -35.09 -35.20
CA CYS A 173 -1.40 -36.35 -35.93
C CYS A 173 -1.83 -36.15 -37.38
N TYR A 174 -2.86 -35.34 -37.62
CA TYR A 174 -3.28 -34.95 -38.97
C TYR A 174 -2.15 -34.26 -39.74
N LEU A 175 -1.45 -33.30 -39.13
CA LEU A 175 -0.32 -32.61 -39.77
C LEU A 175 0.86 -33.55 -40.05
N ILE A 176 1.19 -34.47 -39.13
CA ILE A 176 2.28 -35.45 -39.35
C ILE A 176 1.91 -36.42 -40.48
N LYS A 177 0.65 -36.85 -40.52
CA LYS A 177 0.17 -37.80 -41.51
C LYS A 177 0.07 -37.18 -42.90
N GLU A 178 -0.63 -36.05 -43.03
CA GLU A 178 -0.98 -35.49 -44.34
C GLU A 178 0.06 -34.48 -44.88
N PHE A 179 0.76 -33.75 -44.00
CA PHE A 179 1.73 -32.73 -44.41
C PHE A 179 3.17 -33.23 -44.43
N LEU A 180 3.52 -34.19 -43.58
CA LEU A 180 4.87 -34.74 -43.49
C LEU A 180 5.00 -36.16 -44.09
N ASP A 181 3.88 -36.77 -44.49
CA ASP A 181 3.81 -38.12 -45.08
C ASP A 181 4.45 -39.21 -44.19
N LYS A 182 4.21 -39.12 -42.87
CA LYS A 182 4.74 -40.08 -41.88
C LYS A 182 3.62 -40.71 -41.04
N PRO A 183 2.79 -41.58 -41.64
CA PRO A 183 1.62 -42.17 -40.97
C PRO A 183 2.02 -43.01 -39.74
N ASP A 184 3.11 -43.76 -39.80
CA ASP A 184 3.55 -44.62 -38.69
C ASP A 184 3.93 -43.80 -37.44
N ILE A 185 4.56 -42.64 -37.64
CA ILE A 185 4.91 -41.73 -36.54
C ILE A 185 3.66 -41.08 -35.95
N ALA A 186 2.70 -40.67 -36.81
CA ALA A 186 1.43 -40.13 -36.36
C ALA A 186 0.66 -41.15 -35.51
N GLN A 187 0.62 -42.41 -35.94
CA GLN A 187 -0.05 -43.49 -35.21
C GLN A 187 0.63 -43.78 -33.87
N HIS A 188 1.96 -43.90 -33.85
CA HIS A 188 2.71 -44.10 -32.61
C HIS A 188 2.51 -42.95 -31.60
N PHE A 189 2.44 -41.71 -32.09
CA PHE A 189 2.19 -40.53 -31.27
C PHE A 189 0.75 -40.52 -30.72
N HIS A 190 -0.22 -40.85 -31.56
CA HIS A 190 -1.63 -40.99 -31.15
C HIS A 190 -1.78 -42.04 -30.05
N ASP A 191 -1.26 -43.24 -30.26
CA ASP A 191 -1.42 -44.36 -29.31
C ASP A 191 -0.74 -44.10 -27.96
N GLY A 192 0.34 -43.32 -27.95
CA GLY A 192 1.00 -42.90 -26.71
C GLY A 192 0.16 -41.95 -25.86
N ILE A 193 -0.61 -41.05 -26.49
CA ILE A 193 -1.43 -40.05 -25.78
C ILE A 193 -2.79 -40.63 -25.38
N TYR A 194 -3.38 -41.47 -26.22
CA TYR A 194 -4.67 -42.12 -25.96
C TYR A 194 -4.56 -43.43 -25.17
N ALA A 195 -3.35 -43.76 -24.68
CA ALA A 195 -3.16 -44.92 -23.80
C ALA A 195 -4.03 -44.79 -22.55
N PRO A 196 -4.67 -45.88 -22.09
CA PRO A 196 -5.55 -45.83 -20.93
C PRO A 196 -4.75 -45.46 -19.68
N VAL A 197 -5.15 -44.35 -19.05
CA VAL A 197 -4.56 -43.83 -17.80
C VAL A 197 -5.43 -44.27 -16.61
N ASP A 198 -4.80 -44.69 -15.51
CA ASP A 198 -5.52 -45.10 -14.31
C ASP A 198 -6.36 -43.96 -13.70
N VAL A 199 -7.46 -44.30 -13.04
CA VAL A 199 -8.39 -43.34 -12.44
C VAL A 199 -7.68 -42.44 -11.43
N ILE A 200 -6.76 -42.99 -10.64
CA ILE A 200 -6.01 -42.23 -9.63
C ILE A 200 -5.11 -41.20 -10.30
N GLU A 201 -4.41 -41.60 -11.36
CA GLU A 201 -3.54 -40.70 -12.12
C GLU A 201 -4.32 -39.55 -12.75
N GLN A 202 -5.50 -39.82 -13.32
CA GLN A 202 -6.37 -38.77 -13.87
C GLN A 202 -6.76 -37.73 -12.81
N TRP A 203 -7.08 -38.18 -11.58
CA TRP A 203 -7.40 -37.27 -10.47
C TRP A 203 -6.19 -36.46 -9.99
N ILE A 204 -4.99 -37.05 -10.01
CA ILE A 204 -3.74 -36.33 -9.71
C ILE A 204 -3.52 -35.23 -10.75
N TYR A 205 -3.62 -35.55 -12.05
CA TYR A 205 -3.49 -34.56 -13.12
C TYR A 205 -4.53 -33.44 -13.01
N PHE A 206 -5.79 -33.77 -12.73
CA PHE A 206 -6.84 -32.78 -12.56
C PHE A 206 -6.60 -31.88 -11.34
N SER A 207 -6.08 -32.44 -10.24
CA SER A 207 -5.72 -31.66 -9.04
C SER A 207 -4.65 -30.60 -9.35
N PHE A 208 -3.64 -30.93 -10.16
CA PHE A 208 -2.67 -29.94 -10.63
C PHE A 208 -3.33 -28.85 -11.49
N HIS A 209 -4.31 -29.19 -12.32
CA HIS A 209 -5.07 -28.21 -13.11
C HIS A 209 -5.89 -27.26 -12.23
N LEU A 210 -6.53 -27.78 -11.18
CA LEU A 210 -7.26 -26.98 -10.21
C LEU A 210 -6.34 -25.99 -9.49
N ILE A 211 -5.18 -26.45 -9.00
CA ILE A 211 -4.17 -25.61 -8.36
C ILE A 211 -3.69 -24.52 -9.33
N LYS A 212 -3.34 -24.90 -10.57
CA LYS A 212 -2.91 -23.97 -11.63
C LYS A 212 -3.95 -22.88 -11.89
N CYS A 213 -5.21 -23.25 -12.12
CA CYS A 213 -6.28 -22.28 -12.38
C CYS A 213 -6.51 -21.36 -11.19
N THR A 214 -6.46 -21.90 -9.97
CA THR A 214 -6.58 -21.13 -8.73
C THR A 214 -5.43 -20.13 -8.59
N MET A 215 -4.19 -20.55 -8.87
CA MET A 215 -3.01 -19.66 -8.84
C MET A 215 -3.11 -18.55 -9.89
N LEU A 216 -3.50 -18.88 -11.12
CA LEU A 216 -3.68 -17.89 -12.19
C LEU A 216 -4.78 -16.89 -11.84
N TYR A 217 -5.91 -17.36 -11.32
CA TYR A 217 -6.97 -16.51 -10.80
C TYR A 217 -6.46 -15.61 -9.67
N PHE A 218 -5.70 -16.16 -8.72
CA PHE A 218 -5.11 -15.38 -7.64
C PHE A 218 -4.17 -14.27 -8.14
N PHE A 219 -3.35 -14.52 -9.16
CA PHE A 219 -2.48 -13.50 -9.76
C PHE A 219 -3.25 -12.33 -10.36
N VAL A 220 -4.36 -12.59 -11.07
CA VAL A 220 -5.19 -11.52 -11.63
C VAL A 220 -6.08 -10.84 -10.59
N TRP A 221 -6.54 -11.58 -9.58
CA TRP A 221 -7.37 -11.08 -8.49
C TRP A 221 -6.61 -10.16 -7.55
N SER A 222 -5.40 -10.56 -7.16
CA SER A 222 -4.50 -9.77 -6.30
C SER A 222 -3.92 -8.54 -6.99
N GLY A 223 -4.03 -8.43 -8.32
CA GLY A 223 -3.45 -7.34 -9.09
C GLY A 223 -1.96 -7.47 -9.36
N LEU A 224 -1.33 -8.59 -8.99
CA LEU A 224 0.06 -8.91 -9.37
C LEU A 224 0.24 -8.93 -10.89
N PHE A 225 -0.80 -9.30 -11.61
CA PHE A 225 -0.91 -9.13 -13.06
C PHE A 225 -2.06 -8.19 -13.40
N ASN A 226 -1.72 -7.00 -13.93
CA ASN A 226 -2.70 -6.03 -14.39
C ASN A 226 -2.40 -5.62 -15.86
N PRO A 227 -3.19 -6.08 -16.84
CA PRO A 227 -3.01 -5.78 -18.26
C PRO A 227 -3.07 -4.29 -18.60
N TYR A 228 -3.68 -3.46 -17.75
CA TYR A 228 -3.63 -2.00 -17.93
C TYR A 228 -2.19 -1.49 -17.98
N SER A 229 -1.24 -2.20 -17.35
CA SER A 229 0.18 -1.86 -17.34
C SER A 229 0.87 -2.08 -18.69
N PHE A 230 0.28 -2.84 -19.62
CA PHE A 230 0.83 -3.06 -20.96
C PHE A 230 0.54 -1.90 -21.91
N ARG A 231 -0.55 -1.18 -21.67
CA ARG A 231 -0.88 0.05 -22.42
C ARG A 231 -0.22 1.23 -21.72
N LYS A 232 1.09 1.40 -21.91
CA LYS A 232 1.79 2.60 -21.45
C LYS A 232 1.58 3.71 -22.49
N PRO A 233 0.77 4.75 -22.23
CA PRO A 233 0.88 5.95 -23.04
C PRO A 233 2.28 6.52 -22.83
N ALA A 234 2.96 6.88 -23.93
CA ALA A 234 4.28 7.52 -23.91
C ALA A 234 4.18 9.00 -23.48
N LEU A 235 3.41 9.28 -22.43
CA LEU A 235 3.31 10.63 -21.88
C LEU A 235 4.52 10.84 -20.96
N ALA A 236 5.44 11.69 -21.39
CA ALA A 236 6.48 12.21 -20.53
C ALA A 236 5.80 13.13 -19.50
N VAL A 237 5.69 12.66 -18.26
CA VAL A 237 5.18 13.48 -17.15
C VAL A 237 6.16 14.61 -16.91
N THR A 238 5.69 15.85 -17.00
CA THR A 238 6.54 17.01 -16.76
C THR A 238 6.67 17.29 -15.26
N LYS A 239 7.73 18.00 -14.86
CA LYS A 239 7.90 18.44 -13.47
C LYS A 239 6.74 19.33 -13.02
N ASP A 240 6.26 20.20 -13.91
CA ASP A 240 5.18 21.15 -13.62
C ASP A 240 3.86 20.42 -13.38
N GLU A 241 3.58 19.35 -14.13
CA GLU A 241 2.42 18.48 -13.87
C GLU A 241 2.50 17.83 -12.49
N LEU A 242 3.67 17.36 -12.05
CA LEU A 242 3.87 16.79 -10.71
C LEU A 242 3.66 17.84 -9.61
N ILE A 243 4.09 19.08 -9.85
CA ILE A 243 3.87 20.20 -8.92
C ILE A 243 2.38 20.56 -8.87
N GLU A 244 1.69 20.60 -10.01
CA GLU A 244 0.28 20.93 -10.10
C GLU A 244 -0.60 19.93 -9.34
N ILE A 245 -0.28 18.63 -9.42
CA ILE A 245 -1.00 17.59 -8.65
C ILE A 245 -0.58 17.55 -7.17
N GLY A 246 0.44 18.33 -6.76
CA GLY A 246 0.95 18.35 -5.40
C GLY A 246 1.80 17.12 -5.03
N TRP A 247 2.41 16.44 -6.00
CA TRP A 247 3.19 15.24 -5.75
C TRP A 247 4.46 15.54 -4.95
N THR A 248 4.59 14.96 -3.76
CA THR A 248 5.76 15.19 -2.90
C THR A 248 6.92 14.22 -3.14
N GLY A 249 6.69 13.14 -3.90
CA GLY A 249 7.67 12.06 -4.05
C GLY A 249 7.83 11.15 -2.83
N VAL A 250 7.04 11.37 -1.76
CA VAL A 250 7.15 10.61 -0.52
C VAL A 250 5.99 9.63 -0.38
N LYS A 251 6.32 8.39 0.00
CA LYS A 251 5.37 7.38 0.46
C LYS A 251 5.37 7.39 1.99
N LYS A 252 4.21 7.23 2.62
CA LYS A 252 4.08 7.08 4.08
C LYS A 252 4.80 5.81 4.54
N GLY A 253 5.56 5.92 5.64
CA GLY A 253 6.20 4.76 6.27
C GLY A 253 5.20 3.89 7.03
N GLY A 254 5.40 2.57 6.98
CA GLY A 254 4.70 1.63 7.85
C GLY A 254 5.27 1.63 9.28
N LYS A 255 4.80 0.69 10.12
CA LYS A 255 5.32 0.55 11.50
C LYS A 255 6.84 0.32 11.52
N ALA A 256 7.35 -0.54 10.64
CA ALA A 256 8.79 -0.81 10.56
C ALA A 256 9.61 0.43 10.20
N ASP A 257 9.20 1.19 9.16
CA ASP A 257 9.90 2.42 8.75
C ASP A 257 9.97 3.47 9.86
N VAL A 258 8.86 3.65 10.60
CA VAL A 258 8.78 4.62 11.69
C VAL A 258 9.61 4.16 12.89
N GLN A 259 9.58 2.87 13.22
CA GLN A 259 10.40 2.30 14.29
C GLN A 259 11.89 2.38 13.99
N ASP A 260 12.30 2.09 12.76
CA ASP A 260 13.69 2.22 12.32
C ASP A 260 14.15 3.68 12.35
N GLY A 261 13.27 4.61 11.98
CA GLY A 261 13.52 6.05 12.12
C GLY A 261 13.76 6.47 13.58
N TYR A 262 12.89 6.00 14.50
CA TYR A 262 13.03 6.28 15.93
C TYR A 262 14.28 5.62 16.55
N ARG A 263 14.61 4.38 16.14
CA ARG A 263 15.86 3.73 16.54
C ARG A 263 17.06 4.55 16.09
N SER A 264 17.05 5.04 14.85
CA SER A 264 18.15 5.81 14.28
C SER A 264 18.36 7.14 15.02
N SER A 265 17.28 7.83 15.43
CA SER A 265 17.41 9.05 16.23
C SER A 265 18.00 8.79 17.61
N LEU A 266 17.62 7.68 18.27
CA LEU A 266 18.23 7.30 19.55
C LEU A 266 19.70 6.91 19.41
N ILE A 267 20.10 6.29 18.29
CA ILE A 267 21.52 5.99 18.02
C ILE A 267 22.30 7.30 17.85
N GLN A 268 21.72 8.31 17.21
CA GLN A 268 22.37 9.63 17.09
C GLN A 268 22.53 10.31 18.46
N GLU A 269 21.55 10.15 19.37
CA GLU A 269 21.59 10.74 20.71
C GLU A 269 22.56 10.01 21.66
N TYR A 270 22.55 8.67 21.65
CA TYR A 270 23.29 7.83 22.62
C TYR A 270 24.53 7.13 22.00
N GLY A 271 24.86 7.43 20.75
CA GLY A 271 26.01 6.93 20.00
C GLY A 271 25.89 5.49 19.50
N THR A 272 25.53 4.53 20.36
CA THR A 272 25.44 3.10 20.01
C THR A 272 24.21 2.43 20.61
N ILE A 273 23.85 1.26 20.10
CA ILE A 273 22.78 0.42 20.67
C ILE A 273 23.08 0.06 22.13
N ILE A 274 24.36 -0.14 22.48
CA ILE A 274 24.79 -0.40 23.86
C ILE A 274 24.56 0.85 24.72
N GLY A 275 24.82 2.04 24.19
CA GLY A 275 24.49 3.32 24.84
C GLY A 275 22.98 3.45 25.13
N ILE A 276 22.13 3.09 24.17
CA ILE A 276 20.67 3.06 24.34
C ILE A 276 20.26 2.06 25.43
N PHE A 277 20.87 0.87 25.45
CA PHE A 277 20.61 -0.13 26.48
C PHE A 277 21.01 0.39 27.86
N ASN A 278 22.21 0.93 28.00
CA ASN A 278 22.71 1.49 29.27
C ASN A 278 21.83 2.65 29.77
N ALA A 279 21.26 3.45 28.86
CA ALA A 279 20.28 4.49 29.18
C ALA A 279 18.87 3.95 29.53
N GLY A 280 18.66 2.63 29.50
CA GLY A 280 17.36 1.99 29.74
C GLY A 280 16.32 2.25 28.65
N LYS A 281 16.75 2.71 27.46
CA LYS A 281 15.87 3.14 26.36
C LYS A 281 15.60 2.06 25.32
N LEU A 282 16.23 0.89 25.40
CA LEU A 282 16.08 -0.16 24.39
C LEU A 282 14.63 -0.67 24.27
N GLU A 283 13.94 -0.87 25.40
CA GLU A 283 12.55 -1.33 25.41
C GLU A 283 11.60 -0.27 24.81
N TYR A 284 11.97 1.01 24.79
CA TYR A 284 11.19 2.07 24.15
C TYR A 284 11.19 1.92 22.63
N VAL A 285 12.28 1.40 22.04
CA VAL A 285 12.34 1.06 20.61
C VAL A 285 11.41 -0.10 20.30
N LYS A 286 11.37 -1.12 21.16
CA LYS A 286 10.51 -2.30 20.98
C LYS A 286 9.03 -1.92 21.12
N GLU A 287 8.69 -1.21 22.19
CA GLU A 287 7.35 -0.70 22.49
C GLU A 287 7.12 0.67 21.83
N CYS A 288 7.43 0.79 20.53
CA CYS A 288 7.36 2.06 19.80
C CYS A 288 5.92 2.51 19.49
N PHE A 289 4.96 1.57 19.48
CA PHE A 289 3.59 1.82 19.05
C PHE A 289 2.53 1.41 20.08
N ILE A 290 1.43 2.14 20.07
CA ILE A 290 0.17 1.78 20.71
C ILE A 290 -0.93 1.76 19.66
N ASP A 291 -1.80 0.75 19.74
CA ASP A 291 -2.99 0.66 18.90
C ASP A 291 -4.02 1.70 19.35
N LEU A 292 -4.39 2.60 18.44
CA LEU A 292 -5.42 3.59 18.69
C LEU A 292 -6.80 2.93 18.64
N GLN A 293 -7.65 3.32 19.57
CA GLN A 293 -9.01 2.80 19.71
C GLN A 293 -10.00 3.61 18.86
N ARG A 294 -11.21 3.08 18.69
CA ARG A 294 -12.30 3.79 18.03
C ARG A 294 -12.55 5.14 18.72
N GLY A 295 -12.71 6.21 17.92
CA GLY A 295 -12.83 7.58 18.40
C GLY A 295 -11.49 8.28 18.69
N GLU A 296 -10.35 7.60 18.54
CA GLU A 296 -9.01 8.20 18.67
C GLU A 296 -8.37 8.51 17.32
N GLY A 297 -7.32 9.34 17.34
CA GLY A 297 -6.57 9.67 16.13
C GLY A 297 -7.45 10.38 15.09
N TYR A 298 -7.42 9.89 13.85
CA TYR A 298 -8.24 10.41 12.75
C TYR A 298 -9.72 9.97 12.80
N ASP A 299 -10.09 9.05 13.69
CA ASP A 299 -11.49 8.67 13.93
C ASP A 299 -12.21 9.64 14.89
N TYR A 300 -11.45 10.52 15.55
CA TYR A 300 -12.00 11.50 16.48
C TYR A 300 -12.95 12.48 15.75
N LYS A 301 -14.21 12.53 16.17
CA LYS A 301 -15.22 13.46 15.68
C LYS A 301 -15.71 14.31 16.85
N SER A 302 -15.57 15.63 16.74
CA SER A 302 -16.23 16.55 17.66
C SER A 302 -17.72 16.69 17.26
N PRO A 303 -18.68 16.74 18.21
CA PRO A 303 -18.52 16.67 19.65
C PRO A 303 -18.61 15.23 20.18
N ILE A 304 -17.67 14.84 21.04
CA ILE A 304 -17.86 13.70 21.94
C ILE A 304 -18.53 14.24 23.20
N ASP A 305 -19.34 13.41 23.87
CA ASP A 305 -19.83 13.69 25.22
C ASP A 305 -18.68 14.26 26.07
N PRO A 306 -18.80 15.49 26.61
CA PRO A 306 -17.74 16.13 27.37
C PRO A 306 -17.28 15.31 28.59
N ASN A 307 -18.07 14.31 29.02
CA ASN A 307 -17.73 13.40 30.11
C ASN A 307 -16.83 12.22 29.69
N VAL A 308 -16.59 12.01 28.40
CA VAL A 308 -15.73 10.92 27.90
C VAL A 308 -14.36 11.50 27.53
N GLU A 309 -13.38 11.28 28.39
CA GLU A 309 -12.00 11.64 28.09
C GLU A 309 -11.44 10.71 27.00
N VAL A 310 -11.14 11.28 25.84
CA VAL A 310 -10.45 10.57 24.75
C VAL A 310 -8.95 10.81 24.88
N PRO A 311 -8.15 9.75 25.14
CA PRO A 311 -6.72 9.88 25.44
C PRO A 311 -5.90 10.53 24.32
N PHE A 312 -6.23 10.26 23.04
CA PHE A 312 -5.50 10.81 21.91
C PHE A 312 -6.43 11.32 20.80
N LYS A 313 -6.68 12.63 20.79
CA LYS A 313 -7.51 13.34 19.80
C LYS A 313 -6.66 14.10 18.77
N LEU A 314 -6.92 13.90 17.48
CA LEU A 314 -6.37 14.78 16.45
C LEU A 314 -7.40 15.83 16.06
N THR A 315 -7.01 17.09 16.15
CA THR A 315 -7.81 18.22 15.67
C THR A 315 -7.01 18.98 14.61
N LYS A 316 -7.73 19.71 13.74
CA LYS A 316 -7.08 20.57 12.74
C LYS A 316 -6.13 21.56 13.40
N GLU A 317 -6.52 22.14 14.54
CA GLU A 317 -5.70 23.08 15.30
C GLU A 317 -4.39 22.46 15.79
N LEU A 318 -4.42 21.25 16.37
CA LEU A 318 -3.23 20.56 16.84
C LEU A 318 -2.27 20.26 15.67
N LEU A 319 -2.80 19.75 14.56
CA LEU A 319 -2.00 19.39 13.39
C LEU A 319 -1.39 20.62 12.71
N MET A 320 -2.12 21.75 12.67
CA MET A 320 -1.59 23.00 12.15
C MET A 320 -0.52 23.62 13.07
N LYS A 321 -0.66 23.49 14.40
CA LYS A 321 0.39 23.89 15.36
C LYS A 321 1.66 23.06 15.16
N GLU A 322 1.53 21.74 15.00
CA GLU A 322 2.65 20.86 14.68
C GLU A 322 3.34 21.26 13.38
N ARG A 323 2.57 21.54 12.31
CA ARG A 323 3.13 22.00 11.04
C ARG A 323 3.86 23.34 11.17
N LYS A 324 3.32 24.29 11.97
CA LYS A 324 3.99 25.58 12.25
C LYS A 324 5.29 25.40 13.02
N PHE A 325 5.30 24.48 14.00
CA PHE A 325 6.51 24.11 14.72
C PHE A 325 7.57 23.54 13.76
N LEU A 326 7.20 22.56 12.92
CA LEU A 326 8.07 22.01 11.88
C LEU A 326 8.63 23.11 10.97
N ALA A 327 7.79 24.01 10.47
CA ALA A 327 8.24 25.10 9.59
C ALA A 327 9.28 26.01 10.27
N THR A 328 9.13 26.24 11.58
CA THR A 328 10.08 27.02 12.38
C THR A 328 11.42 26.29 12.53
N GLU A 329 11.41 24.98 12.73
CA GLU A 329 12.64 24.18 12.79
C GLU A 329 13.36 24.09 11.44
N LEU A 330 12.60 23.88 10.35
CA LEU A 330 13.17 23.81 9.00
C LEU A 330 13.82 25.15 8.58
N ALA A 331 13.26 26.28 9.00
CA ALA A 331 13.81 27.61 8.71
C ALA A 331 15.19 27.87 9.36
N LYS A 332 15.57 27.09 10.38
CA LYS A 332 16.89 27.18 11.03
C LYS A 332 17.98 26.40 10.29
N MET A 333 17.60 25.59 9.30
CA MET A 333 18.49 24.66 8.62
C MET A 333 18.81 25.14 7.20
N PRO A 334 20.00 24.79 6.65
CA PRO A 334 20.26 24.94 5.22
C PRO A 334 19.23 24.18 4.38
N TYR A 335 18.95 24.70 3.18
CA TYR A 335 17.92 24.17 2.27
C TYR A 335 17.96 22.64 2.12
N GLU A 336 19.13 22.07 1.82
CA GLU A 336 19.26 20.62 1.59
C GLU A 336 18.87 19.78 2.82
N ASN A 337 19.24 20.24 4.01
CA ASN A 337 18.92 19.56 5.26
C ASN A 337 17.44 19.73 5.59
N ALA A 338 16.88 20.93 5.36
CA ALA A 338 15.45 21.17 5.51
C ALA A 338 14.63 20.28 4.57
N TYR A 339 15.09 20.07 3.32
CA TYR A 339 14.41 19.22 2.35
C TYR A 339 14.41 17.76 2.77
N LYS A 340 15.56 17.24 3.20
CA LYS A 340 15.71 15.88 3.73
C LYS A 340 14.83 15.67 4.95
N GLU A 341 14.82 16.63 5.87
CA GLU A 341 13.99 16.56 7.07
C GLU A 341 12.50 16.63 6.77
N LEU A 342 12.07 17.46 5.81
CA LEU A 342 10.68 17.49 5.35
C LEU A 342 10.26 16.17 4.69
N LYS A 343 11.11 15.57 3.84
CA LYS A 343 10.86 14.24 3.27
C LYS A 343 10.73 13.18 4.37
N ARG A 344 11.64 13.19 5.36
CA ARG A 344 11.59 12.30 6.53
C ARG A 344 10.32 12.52 7.34
N TYR A 345 9.92 13.76 7.60
CA TYR A 345 8.70 14.10 8.32
C TYR A 345 7.45 13.58 7.59
N ARG A 346 7.36 13.76 6.27
CA ARG A 346 6.26 13.20 5.47
C ARG A 346 6.22 11.67 5.55
N LYS A 347 7.38 11.01 5.51
CA LYS A 347 7.45 9.54 5.61
C LYS A 347 7.08 9.06 7.02
N ASN A 348 7.76 9.57 8.04
CA ASN A 348 7.81 8.99 9.39
C ASN A 348 7.13 9.84 10.47
N GLY A 349 6.61 11.03 10.14
CA GLY A 349 6.06 12.03 11.07
C GLY A 349 7.13 12.70 11.94
N PRO A 350 6.77 13.40 13.04
CA PRO A 350 7.76 14.10 13.88
C PRO A 350 8.76 13.14 14.54
N LEU A 351 10.01 13.59 14.73
CA LEU A 351 10.94 13.01 15.72
C LEU A 351 10.82 13.75 17.04
N VAL A 352 10.79 15.09 16.94
CA VAL A 352 10.55 16.01 18.04
C VAL A 352 9.20 16.68 17.78
N PRO A 353 8.11 16.20 18.39
CA PRO A 353 6.80 16.84 18.25
C PRO A 353 6.74 18.16 19.01
N CYS A 354 5.80 19.03 18.63
CA CYS A 354 5.47 20.20 19.42
C CYS A 354 4.98 19.80 20.83
N VAL A 355 5.09 20.74 21.78
CA VAL A 355 4.80 20.49 23.21
C VAL A 355 3.43 19.84 23.43
N GLN A 356 2.38 20.34 22.77
CA GLN A 356 1.03 19.82 22.95
C GLN A 356 0.88 18.38 22.45
N LEU A 357 1.46 18.06 21.29
CA LEU A 357 1.43 16.70 20.76
C LEU A 357 2.27 15.76 21.64
N LYS A 358 3.44 16.23 22.10
CA LYS A 358 4.31 15.49 23.03
C LYS A 358 3.58 15.09 24.30
N GLU A 359 2.92 16.02 24.98
CA GLU A 359 2.17 15.77 26.21
C GLU A 359 1.03 14.76 26.02
N MET A 360 0.36 14.78 24.87
CA MET A 360 -0.69 13.81 24.55
C MET A 360 -0.12 12.41 24.33
N VAL A 361 1.02 12.30 23.65
CA VAL A 361 1.71 11.02 23.44
C VAL A 361 2.21 10.47 24.76
N GLU A 362 2.87 11.28 25.59
CA GLU A 362 3.38 10.87 26.90
C GLU A 362 2.25 10.35 27.80
N ARG A 363 1.10 11.02 27.84
CA ARG A 363 -0.08 10.52 28.56
C ARG A 363 -0.56 9.17 28.04
N LYS A 364 -0.59 8.97 26.72
CA LYS A 364 -1.01 7.69 26.12
C LYS A 364 -0.03 6.55 26.44
N PHE A 365 1.27 6.85 26.49
CA PHE A 365 2.32 5.86 26.78
C PHE A 365 2.62 5.67 28.28
N ALA A 366 2.06 6.48 29.18
CA ALA A 366 2.40 6.51 30.60
C ALA A 366 2.40 5.12 31.27
N LYS A 367 1.37 4.29 31.03
CA LYS A 367 1.28 2.93 31.60
C LYS A 367 2.37 1.99 31.07
N ILE A 368 2.71 2.11 29.78
CA ILE A 368 3.78 1.31 29.18
C ILE A 368 5.12 1.77 29.74
N ASP A 369 5.32 3.07 29.85
CA ASP A 369 6.55 3.66 30.39
C ASP A 369 6.78 3.27 31.85
N GLU A 370 5.72 3.20 32.65
CA GLU A 370 5.80 2.66 34.01
C GLU A 370 6.25 1.19 34.02
N SER A 371 5.65 0.35 33.16
CA SER A 371 6.07 -1.06 33.02
C SER A 371 7.53 -1.20 32.59
N ILE A 372 7.98 -0.37 31.64
CA ILE A 372 9.38 -0.35 31.18
C ILE A 372 10.31 0.07 32.33
N ARG A 373 9.96 1.12 33.09
CA ARG A 373 10.74 1.58 34.24
C ARG A 373 10.83 0.50 35.32
N GLN A 374 9.74 -0.21 35.62
CA GLN A 374 9.74 -1.32 36.58
C GLN A 374 10.65 -2.47 36.12
N LYS A 375 10.61 -2.85 34.83
CA LYS A 375 11.52 -3.84 34.24
C LYS A 375 12.98 -3.40 34.32
N ALA A 376 13.25 -2.13 34.01
CA ALA A 376 14.60 -1.55 34.08
C ALA A 376 15.13 -1.53 35.51
N TYR A 377 14.30 -1.10 36.48
CA TYR A 377 14.63 -1.15 37.89
C TYR A 377 14.96 -2.57 38.34
N ASN A 378 14.23 -3.59 37.89
CA ASN A 378 14.52 -4.98 38.27
C ASN A 378 15.72 -5.61 37.55
N ASN A 379 16.33 -4.92 36.57
CA ASN A 379 17.44 -5.45 35.81
C ASN A 379 18.79 -5.18 36.51
N PRO A 380 19.52 -6.22 36.96
CA PRO A 380 20.77 -6.04 37.71
C PRO A 380 21.90 -5.39 36.90
N VAL A 381 21.86 -5.44 35.56
CA VAL A 381 22.85 -4.79 34.70
C VAL A 381 22.59 -3.28 34.61
N LEU A 382 21.32 -2.89 34.53
CA LEU A 382 20.93 -1.47 34.47
C LEU A 382 21.03 -0.79 35.83
N LYS A 383 20.77 -1.51 36.93
CA LYS A 383 20.97 -1.01 38.30
C LYS A 383 22.42 -0.57 38.60
N LYS A 384 23.41 -1.17 37.96
CA LYS A 384 24.84 -0.83 38.18
C LYS A 384 25.28 0.45 37.46
N ASN A 385 24.48 0.91 36.50
CA ASN A 385 24.80 2.05 35.62
C ASN A 385 23.91 3.27 35.90
N GLN A 386 23.00 3.18 36.87
CA GLN A 386 22.21 4.29 37.43
C GLN A 386 22.87 4.75 38.72
#